data_AF-A0A7C2JJP9-F1
#
_entry.id   AF-A0A7C2JJP9-F1
#
_cell.length_a   1.000
_cell.length_b   1.000
_cell.length_c   1.000
_cell.angle_alpha   90.00
_cell.angle_beta   90.00
_cell.angle_gamma   90.00
#
_symmetry.space_group_name_H-M   'P 1'
#
loop_
_entity.id
_entity.type
_entity.pdbx_description
1 polymer ?
#
loop_
_entity_poly.entity_id
_entity_poly.type
_entity_poly.pdbx_seq_one_letter_code
_entity_poly.pdbx_strand_id
1 'polypeptide(L)'
;PIRSLSVPSDYLLLLLLLAIAVSGNYMRFLMHIELEPYQAFFSNLFGLRFGAPVENGMFILHFLLVQVLLIYFPFSKLVHVIGGVLTLRWTLR
;
A
#
# COMPACT_ATOMS: atom_id res chain seq x y z
N PRO A 1 -10.70 -25.01 -8.66
CA PRO A 1 -9.38 -25.46 -8.17
C PRO A 1 -8.60 -24.41 -7.34
N ILE A 2 -8.55 -23.13 -7.77
CA ILE A 2 -7.78 -22.11 -7.02
C ILE A 2 -8.47 -21.67 -5.72
N ARG A 3 -9.81 -21.51 -5.74
CA ARG A 3 -10.63 -21.08 -4.58
C ARG A 3 -10.55 -22.02 -3.38
N SER A 4 -10.34 -23.32 -3.63
CA SER A 4 -10.20 -24.37 -2.62
C SER A 4 -8.83 -24.40 -1.94
N LEU A 5 -7.83 -23.69 -2.49
CA LEU A 5 -6.47 -23.60 -1.95
C LEU A 5 -6.20 -22.25 -1.26
N SER A 6 -7.11 -21.28 -1.42
CA SER A 6 -6.97 -19.94 -0.84
C SER A 6 -7.40 -19.93 0.61
N VAL A 7 -6.57 -19.33 1.46
CA VAL A 7 -6.89 -19.06 2.87
C VAL A 7 -7.47 -17.65 3.04
N PRO A 8 -8.23 -17.34 4.11
CA PRO A 8 -8.84 -16.01 4.30
C PRO A 8 -7.87 -14.83 4.18
N SER A 9 -6.61 -15.02 4.61
CA SER A 9 -5.52 -14.05 4.49
C SER A 9 -5.20 -13.66 3.05
N ASP A 10 -5.43 -14.54 2.08
CA ASP A 10 -5.17 -14.28 0.65
C ASP A 10 -6.21 -13.30 0.10
N TYR A 11 -7.48 -13.48 0.49
CA TYR A 11 -8.56 -12.59 0.09
C TYR A 11 -8.42 -11.20 0.70
N LEU A 12 -8.01 -11.11 1.97
CA LEU A 12 -7.73 -9.84 2.64
C LEU A 12 -6.65 -9.07 1.88
N LEU A 13 -5.53 -9.72 1.59
CA LEU A 13 -4.42 -9.08 0.89
C LEU A 13 -4.82 -8.57 -0.49
N LEU A 14 -5.54 -9.39 -1.27
CA LEU A 14 -6.01 -8.99 -2.61
C LEU A 14 -7.00 -7.83 -2.54
N LEU A 15 -7.94 -7.87 -1.58
CA LEU A 15 -8.90 -6.78 -1.36
C LEU A 15 -8.20 -5.49 -0.94
N LEU A 16 -7.19 -5.59 -0.07
CA LEU A 16 -6.40 -4.45 0.38
C LEU A 16 -5.63 -3.81 -0.79
N LEU A 17 -4.96 -4.62 -1.61
CA LEU A 17 -4.25 -4.13 -2.80
C LEU A 17 -5.21 -3.49 -3.81
N LEU A 18 -6.37 -4.10 -4.04
CA LEU A 18 -7.40 -3.56 -4.93
C LEU A 18 -7.94 -2.23 -4.39
N ALA A 19 -8.23 -2.13 -3.10
CA ALA A 19 -8.71 -0.91 -2.47
C ALA A 19 -7.66 0.23 -2.55
N ILE A 20 -6.38 -0.07 -2.35
CA ILE A 20 -5.28 0.89 -2.51
C ILE A 20 -5.18 1.37 -3.96
N ALA A 21 -5.23 0.45 -4.94
CA ALA A 21 -5.15 0.79 -6.36
C ALA A 21 -6.33 1.66 -6.80
N VAL A 22 -7.56 1.30 -6.40
CA VAL A 22 -8.77 2.07 -6.71
C VAL A 22 -8.72 3.44 -6.05
N SER A 23 -8.40 3.52 -4.76
CA SER A 23 -8.34 4.80 -4.06
C SER A 23 -7.24 5.72 -4.58
N GLY A 24 -6.07 5.17 -4.92
CA GLY A 24 -4.97 5.94 -5.52
C GLY A 24 -5.31 6.47 -6.91
N ASN A 25 -5.93 5.64 -7.76
CA ASN A 25 -6.40 6.07 -9.07
C ASN A 25 -7.52 7.12 -8.97
N TYR A 26 -8.40 7.00 -7.98
CA TYR A 26 -9.43 8.01 -7.72
C TYR A 26 -8.79 9.36 -7.39
N MET A 27 -7.80 9.40 -6.50
CA MET A 27 -7.05 10.63 -6.21
C MET A 27 -6.32 11.19 -7.43
N ARG A 28 -5.75 10.31 -8.26
CA ARG A 28 -4.97 10.71 -9.43
C ARG A 28 -5.81 11.28 -10.57
N PHE A 29 -6.97 10.69 -10.84
CA PHE A 29 -7.73 10.97 -12.06
C PHE A 29 -9.04 11.71 -11.81
N LEU A 30 -9.62 11.60 -10.62
CA LEU A 30 -10.96 12.12 -10.32
C LEU A 30 -10.92 13.30 -9.33
N MET A 31 -9.76 13.61 -8.76
CA MET A 31 -9.58 14.78 -7.91
C MET A 31 -8.49 15.70 -8.43
N HIS A 32 -8.74 17.00 -8.29
CA HIS A 32 -7.71 18.02 -8.48
C HIS A 32 -6.97 18.20 -7.15
N ILE A 33 -5.79 17.64 -7.05
CA ILE A 33 -4.97 17.67 -5.85
C ILE A 33 -3.73 18.54 -6.11
N GLU A 34 -3.58 19.60 -5.33
CA GLU A 34 -2.33 20.37 -5.27
C GLU A 34 -1.25 19.52 -4.60
N LEU A 35 -0.07 19.37 -5.22
CA LEU A 35 0.92 18.41 -4.76
C LEU A 35 1.78 18.92 -3.58
N GLU A 36 1.88 20.24 -3.42
CA GLU A 36 2.75 20.91 -2.44
C GLU A 36 2.45 20.49 -0.98
N PRO A 37 1.18 20.48 -0.49
CA PRO A 37 0.90 20.10 0.90
C PRO A 37 1.26 18.65 1.21
N TYR A 38 1.14 17.75 0.22
CA TYR A 38 1.41 16.33 0.37
C TYR A 38 2.92 16.06 0.41
N GLN A 39 3.69 16.75 -0.43
CA GLN A 39 5.15 16.66 -0.40
C GLN A 39 5.70 17.17 0.94
N ALA A 40 5.18 18.30 1.44
CA ALA A 40 5.55 18.83 2.74
C ALA A 40 5.22 17.85 3.88
N PHE A 41 4.03 17.22 3.84
CA PHE A 41 3.63 16.19 4.80
C PHE A 41 4.61 15.01 4.81
N PHE A 42 4.94 14.43 3.64
CA PHE A 42 5.88 13.31 3.57
C PHE A 42 7.30 13.70 3.98
N SER A 43 7.78 14.90 3.62
CA SER A 43 9.08 15.41 4.04
C SER A 43 9.18 15.50 5.57
N ASN A 44 8.15 16.02 6.23
CA ASN A 44 8.07 16.06 7.69
C ASN A 44 8.01 14.66 8.31
N LEU A 45 7.22 13.76 7.72
CA LEU A 45 7.08 12.38 8.18
C LEU A 45 8.42 11.63 8.15
N PHE A 46 9.18 11.75 7.06
CA PHE A 46 10.53 11.17 6.96
C PHE A 46 11.54 11.84 7.90
N GLY A 47 11.35 13.13 8.18
CA GLY A 47 12.10 13.86 9.21
C GLY A 47 11.68 13.56 10.65
N LEU A 48 10.77 12.60 10.87
CA LEU A 48 10.20 12.25 12.18
C LEU A 48 9.55 13.43 12.91
N ARG A 49 9.02 14.38 12.12
CA ARG A 49 8.25 15.53 12.60
C ARG A 49 6.77 15.24 12.37
N PHE A 50 6.06 14.92 13.44
CA PHE A 50 4.63 14.63 13.36
C PHE A 50 3.83 15.92 13.25
N GLY A 51 3.01 16.01 12.20
CA GLY A 51 2.04 17.08 11.98
C GLY A 51 0.70 16.48 11.54
N ALA A 52 -0.34 17.31 11.49
CA ALA A 52 -1.62 16.87 10.96
C ALA A 52 -1.47 16.49 9.46
N PRO A 53 -2.09 15.39 9.01
CA PRO A 53 -2.17 15.08 7.59
C PRO A 53 -2.98 16.17 6.86
N VAL A 54 -2.78 16.26 5.54
CA VAL A 54 -3.58 17.12 4.67
C VAL A 54 -5.06 16.76 4.87
N GLU A 55 -5.92 17.77 5.07
CA GLU A 55 -7.37 17.62 5.32
C GLU A 55 -8.13 17.17 4.05
N ASN A 56 -7.80 16.00 3.54
CA ASN A 56 -8.48 15.35 2.43
C ASN A 56 -8.89 13.95 2.87
N GLY A 57 -10.20 13.71 2.99
CA GLY A 57 -10.74 12.44 3.47
C GLY A 57 -10.32 11.23 2.64
N MET A 58 -10.19 11.39 1.32
CA MET A 58 -9.75 10.30 0.45
C MET A 58 -8.26 10.03 0.57
N PHE A 59 -7.44 11.07 0.74
CA PHE A 59 -6.02 10.89 1.06
C PHE A 59 -5.84 10.16 2.38
N ILE A 60 -6.58 10.55 3.42
CA ILE A 60 -6.54 9.88 4.73
C ILE A 60 -6.93 8.40 4.58
N LEU A 61 -8.00 8.11 3.84
CA LEU A 61 -8.43 6.73 3.56
C LEU A 61 -7.34 5.94 2.81
N HIS A 62 -6.80 6.49 1.73
CA HIS A 62 -5.74 5.84 0.96
C HIS A 62 -4.49 5.60 1.80
N PHE A 63 -4.04 6.63 2.52
CA PHE A 63 -2.90 6.57 3.42
C PHE A 63 -3.11 5.49 4.49
N LEU A 64 -4.28 5.44 5.12
CA LEU A 64 -4.62 4.39 6.09
C LEU A 64 -4.56 2.98 5.49
N LEU A 65 -5.11 2.78 4.28
CA LEU A 65 -5.03 1.48 3.60
C LEU A 65 -3.58 1.06 3.35
N VAL A 66 -2.73 2.00 2.92
CA VAL A 66 -1.29 1.75 2.73
C VAL A 66 -0.61 1.44 4.06
N GLN A 67 -0.91 2.14 5.15
CA GLN A 67 -0.35 1.84 6.47
C GLN A 67 -0.75 0.44 6.96
N VAL A 68 -2.02 0.04 6.76
CA VAL A 68 -2.48 -1.33 7.06
C VAL A 68 -1.70 -2.34 6.23
N LEU A 69 -1.47 -2.07 4.94
CA LEU A 69 -0.66 -2.93 4.09
C LEU A 69 0.77 -3.04 4.62
N LEU A 70 1.44 -1.93 4.97
CA LEU A 70 2.81 -1.95 5.48
C LEU A 70 2.94 -2.72 6.80
N ILE A 71 1.98 -2.59 7.72
CA ILE A 71 1.93 -3.35 8.98
C ILE A 71 1.74 -4.84 8.71
N TYR A 72 0.86 -5.20 7.76
CA TYR A 72 0.55 -6.58 7.42
C TYR A 72 1.60 -7.23 6.49
N PHE A 73 2.34 -6.42 5.73
CA PHE A 73 3.32 -6.82 4.73
C PHE A 73 4.27 -7.93 5.18
N PRO A 74 4.98 -7.83 6.35
CA PRO A 74 5.93 -8.85 6.79
C PRO A 74 5.33 -10.26 6.95
N PHE A 75 4.03 -10.36 7.21
CA PHE A 75 3.32 -11.63 7.43
C PHE A 75 2.63 -12.15 6.17
N SER A 76 2.72 -11.42 5.07
CA SER A 76 1.99 -11.71 3.84
C SER A 76 2.78 -12.58 2.85
N LYS A 77 2.05 -13.17 1.88
CA LYS A 77 2.68 -13.86 0.75
C LYS A 77 3.48 -12.93 -0.17
N LEU A 78 3.35 -11.59 -0.05
CA LEU A 78 4.15 -10.63 -0.84
C LEU A 78 5.63 -10.69 -0.51
N VAL A 79 5.99 -10.87 0.76
CA VAL A 79 7.40 -10.99 1.18
C VAL A 79 8.04 -12.23 0.59
N HIS A 80 7.29 -13.32 0.44
CA HIS A 80 7.80 -14.55 -0.18
C HIS A 80 8.14 -14.35 -1.65
N VAL A 81 7.26 -13.65 -2.39
CA VAL A 81 7.49 -13.35 -3.81
C VAL A 81 8.64 -12.36 -3.99
N ILE A 82 8.59 -11.23 -3.28
CA ILE A 82 9.59 -10.16 -3.36
C ILE A 82 10.96 -10.64 -2.86
N GLY A 83 11.00 -11.35 -1.74
CA GLY A 83 12.22 -11.95 -1.20
C GLY A 83 12.83 -12.98 -2.15
N GLY A 84 11.99 -13.81 -2.79
CA GLY A 84 12.46 -14.71 -3.83
C GLY A 84 13.12 -13.98 -5.01
N VAL A 85 12.49 -12.91 -5.50
CA VAL A 85 13.02 -12.08 -6.61
C VAL A 85 14.34 -11.41 -6.22
N LEU A 86 14.40 -10.78 -5.03
CA LEU A 86 15.61 -10.13 -4.52
C LEU A 86 16.78 -11.09 -4.30
N THR A 87 16.50 -12.33 -3.92
CA THR A 87 17.54 -13.34 -3.65
C THR A 87 18.00 -14.08 -4.92
N LEU A 88 17.51 -13.71 -6.12
CA LEU A 88 17.90 -14.26 -7.44
C LEU A 88 17.88 -15.81 -7.53
N ARG A 89 17.20 -16.50 -6.60
CA ARG A 89 17.18 -17.97 -6.52
C ARG A 89 16.24 -18.65 -7.51
N TRP A 90 15.54 -17.87 -8.34
CA TRP A 90 14.57 -18.37 -9.31
C TRP A 90 15.19 -18.85 -10.64
N THR A 91 16.47 -18.60 -10.90
CA THR A 91 17.13 -18.93 -12.17
C THR A 91 18.23 -19.99 -12.08
N LEU A 92 18.47 -20.60 -10.91
CA LEU A 92 19.50 -21.64 -10.71
C LEU A 92 18.92 -23.06 -10.59
N ARG A 93 17.83 -23.35 -11.30
CA ARG A 93 17.38 -24.73 -11.60
C ARG A 93 16.97 -24.84 -13.05
#